data_AF-A0A328RLN0-F1
#
_entry.id   AF-A0A328RLN0-F1
#
_cell.length_a   1.000
_cell.length_b   1.000
_cell.length_c   1.000
_cell.angle_alpha   90.00
_cell.angle_beta   90.00
_cell.angle_gamma   90.00
#
_symmetry.space_group_name_H-M   'P 1'
#
loop_
_entity.id
_entity.type
_entity.pdbx_description
1 polymer ?
#
loop_
_entity_poly.entity_id
_entity_poly.type
_entity_poly.pdbx_seq_one_letter_code
_entity_poly.pdbx_strand_id
1 'polypeptide(L)'
;MNKYSSQNWLLLLVLTIIFVLNSKFVFALSININSVINDLRLQLTQDYSKTFYNQNSYLLIKPKMIVIQITKSTSLTNAIETYAPAQINPKKEKYAYYSNLNIGTHYLIDKEGQINELIPSTIKARSTIGYNHTAISISNEAYENQGLNFKQAKSTVDLINYLKTKHPSIEFVIGHHEYNHKRMPHFKLYHNPNETIKPIIQINPGWSFMKKIRLMMDPNYKELNFD
;
A
#
# COMPACT_ATOMS: atom_id res chain seq x y z
N MET A 1 -34.96 -55.79 -2.61
CA MET A 1 -33.53 -55.39 -2.67
C MET A 1 -33.42 -54.14 -3.54
N ASN A 2 -33.18 -52.98 -2.92
CA ASN A 2 -33.31 -51.69 -3.57
C ASN A 2 -31.99 -51.30 -4.27
N LYS A 3 -31.86 -51.69 -5.55
CA LYS A 3 -30.63 -51.53 -6.36
C LYS A 3 -30.28 -50.05 -6.69
N TYR A 4 -31.18 -49.12 -6.34
CA TYR A 4 -31.05 -47.69 -6.65
C TYR A 4 -30.33 -46.86 -5.57
N SER A 5 -30.03 -47.41 -4.39
CA SER A 5 -29.43 -46.61 -3.32
C SER A 5 -27.94 -46.35 -3.51
N SER A 6 -27.17 -47.34 -4.00
CA SER A 6 -25.69 -47.23 -4.08
C SER A 6 -25.20 -46.29 -5.19
N GLN A 7 -25.91 -46.17 -6.32
CA GLN A 7 -25.54 -45.25 -7.41
C GLN A 7 -25.67 -43.78 -7.00
N ASN A 8 -26.65 -43.44 -6.14
CA ASN A 8 -26.84 -42.07 -5.67
C ASN A 8 -25.71 -41.62 -4.73
N TRP A 9 -25.15 -42.53 -3.92
CA TRP A 9 -24.01 -42.22 -3.06
C TRP A 9 -22.72 -41.98 -3.85
N LEU A 10 -22.47 -42.76 -4.91
CA LEU A 10 -21.33 -42.54 -5.80
C LEU A 10 -21.43 -41.20 -6.54
N LEU A 11 -22.62 -40.84 -7.01
CA LEU A 11 -22.84 -39.56 -7.69
C LEU A 11 -22.64 -38.36 -6.74
N LEU A 12 -23.16 -38.45 -5.51
CA LEU A 12 -22.96 -37.41 -4.49
C LEU A 12 -21.49 -37.26 -4.12
N LEU A 13 -20.75 -38.37 -4.01
CA LEU A 13 -19.33 -38.38 -3.68
C LEU A 13 -18.48 -37.76 -4.80
N VAL A 14 -18.80 -38.04 -6.06
CA VAL A 14 -18.14 -37.42 -7.22
C VAL A 14 -18.43 -35.91 -7.27
N LEU A 15 -19.68 -35.49 -7.04
CA LEU A 15 -20.05 -34.07 -7.01
C LEU A 15 -19.37 -33.31 -5.86
N THR A 16 -19.22 -33.93 -4.68
CA THR A 16 -18.48 -33.32 -3.57
C THR A 16 -16.98 -33.24 -3.84
N ILE A 17 -16.38 -34.25 -4.45
CA ILE A 17 -14.96 -34.20 -4.86
C ILE A 17 -14.74 -33.10 -5.92
N ILE A 18 -15.62 -32.98 -6.92
CA ILE A 18 -15.55 -31.90 -7.91
C ILE A 18 -15.72 -30.53 -7.24
N PHE A 19 -16.63 -30.39 -6.28
CA PHE A 19 -16.82 -29.15 -5.53
C PHE A 19 -15.60 -28.79 -4.68
N VAL A 20 -14.99 -29.76 -3.98
CA VAL A 20 -13.77 -29.53 -3.18
C VAL A 20 -12.57 -29.21 -4.09
N LEU A 21 -12.42 -29.91 -5.22
CA LEU A 21 -11.35 -29.64 -6.19
C LEU A 21 -11.52 -28.29 -6.91
N ASN A 22 -12.77 -27.81 -7.07
CA ASN A 22 -13.05 -26.48 -7.62
C ASN A 22 -13.15 -25.38 -6.55
N SER A 23 -13.13 -25.75 -5.27
CA SER A 23 -13.06 -24.77 -4.19
C SER A 23 -11.67 -24.16 -4.20
N LYS A 24 -11.56 -22.97 -4.80
CA LYS A 24 -10.38 -22.14 -4.61
C LYS A 24 -10.31 -21.84 -3.12
N PHE A 25 -9.35 -22.43 -2.42
CA PHE A 25 -9.02 -22.03 -1.05
C PHE A 25 -8.56 -20.57 -1.12
N VAL A 26 -9.47 -19.64 -0.88
CA VAL A 26 -9.13 -18.23 -0.70
C VAL A 26 -8.58 -18.12 0.70
N PHE A 27 -7.27 -18.30 0.85
CA PHE A 27 -6.60 -17.88 2.07
C PHE A 27 -6.80 -16.36 2.19
N ALA A 28 -7.61 -15.96 3.17
CA ALA A 28 -7.75 -14.55 3.51
C ALA A 28 -6.38 -14.01 3.93
N LEU A 29 -5.94 -12.92 3.32
CA LEU A 29 -4.70 -12.27 3.68
C LEU A 29 -4.78 -11.81 5.13
N SER A 30 -3.86 -12.29 5.98
CA SER A 30 -3.80 -11.88 7.38
C SER A 30 -3.25 -10.46 7.47
N ILE A 31 -4.03 -9.55 8.06
CA ILE A 31 -3.68 -8.14 8.26
C ILE A 31 -3.93 -7.79 9.73
N ASN A 32 -2.87 -7.44 10.44
CA ASN A 32 -2.96 -6.93 11.80
C ASN A 32 -3.43 -5.47 11.78
N ILE A 33 -4.44 -5.12 12.57
CA ILE A 33 -4.94 -3.75 12.65
C ILE A 33 -4.21 -3.01 13.77
N ASN A 34 -3.31 -2.10 13.39
CA ASN A 34 -2.53 -1.24 14.29
C ASN A 34 -2.85 0.24 13.99
N SER A 35 -4.15 0.57 14.00
CA SER A 35 -4.64 1.84 13.50
C SER A 35 -4.06 3.04 14.26
N VAL A 36 -3.62 4.05 13.51
CA VAL A 36 -3.16 5.35 14.03
C VAL A 36 -4.18 6.48 13.78
N ILE A 37 -5.40 6.12 13.36
CA ILE A 37 -6.49 7.07 13.10
C ILE A 37 -7.09 7.57 14.42
N ASN A 38 -7.31 8.89 14.48
CA ASN A 38 -8.12 9.57 15.49
C ASN A 38 -8.73 10.83 14.86
N ASP A 39 -9.64 11.48 15.56
CA ASP A 39 -10.36 12.66 15.06
C ASP A 39 -9.41 13.79 14.62
N LEU A 40 -8.36 14.03 15.42
CA LEU A 40 -7.35 15.04 15.10
C LEU A 40 -6.63 14.71 13.77
N ARG A 41 -6.28 13.45 13.53
CA ARG A 41 -5.68 13.04 12.26
C ARG A 41 -6.66 13.21 11.10
N LEU A 42 -7.92 12.84 11.27
CA LEU A 42 -8.93 13.02 10.22
C LEU A 42 -9.08 14.49 9.84
N GLN A 43 -9.16 15.37 10.84
CA GLN A 43 -9.20 16.81 10.64
C GLN A 43 -7.94 17.31 9.92
N LEU A 44 -6.75 16.97 10.40
CA LEU A 44 -5.48 17.40 9.79
C LEU A 44 -5.30 16.83 8.37
N THR A 45 -5.83 15.64 8.08
CA THR A 45 -5.87 15.06 6.72
C THR A 45 -6.81 15.83 5.82
N GLN A 46 -7.96 16.28 6.30
CA GLN A 46 -8.86 17.14 5.55
C GLN A 46 -8.23 18.51 5.27
N ASP A 47 -7.59 19.13 6.26
CA ASP A 47 -6.88 20.41 6.09
C ASP A 47 -5.71 20.29 5.10
N TYR A 48 -4.92 19.22 5.24
CA TYR A 48 -3.88 18.88 4.28
C TYR A 48 -4.46 18.71 2.87
N SER A 49 -5.57 17.98 2.74
CA SER A 49 -6.21 17.72 1.44
C SER A 49 -6.77 19.00 0.80
N LYS A 50 -7.31 19.92 1.60
CA LYS A 50 -7.79 21.23 1.14
C LYS A 50 -6.63 22.06 0.60
N THR A 51 -5.53 22.15 1.34
CA THR A 51 -4.34 22.93 0.95
C THR A 51 -3.60 22.33 -0.25
N PHE A 52 -3.47 21.00 -0.30
CA PHE A 52 -2.63 20.32 -1.29
C PHE A 52 -3.35 19.87 -2.56
N TYR A 53 -4.67 19.71 -2.51
CA TYR A 53 -5.42 19.12 -3.62
C TYR A 53 -6.75 19.83 -3.87
N ASN A 54 -7.02 20.96 -3.18
CA ASN A 54 -8.29 21.67 -3.21
C ASN A 54 -9.50 20.76 -2.92
N GLN A 55 -9.31 19.77 -2.04
CA GLN A 55 -10.30 18.74 -1.69
C GLN A 55 -10.63 18.81 -0.20
N ASN A 56 -11.85 19.22 0.14
CA ASN A 56 -12.33 19.28 1.53
C ASN A 56 -12.81 17.91 2.04
N SER A 57 -11.93 16.91 2.04
CA SER A 57 -12.22 15.56 2.55
C SER A 57 -10.94 14.81 2.89
N TYR A 58 -10.97 14.03 3.97
CA TYR A 58 -9.90 13.09 4.31
C TYR A 58 -9.97 11.77 3.53
N LEU A 59 -11.06 11.50 2.80
CA LEU A 59 -11.29 10.24 2.12
C LEU A 59 -10.37 10.07 0.91
N LEU A 60 -9.89 8.84 0.71
CA LEU A 60 -9.19 8.38 -0.48
C LEU A 60 -10.19 7.58 -1.34
N ILE A 61 -10.70 8.23 -2.39
CA ILE A 61 -11.74 7.66 -3.26
C ILE A 61 -11.10 7.19 -4.56
N LYS A 62 -11.38 5.94 -4.95
CA LYS A 62 -10.88 5.31 -6.19
C LYS A 62 -9.38 5.50 -6.37
N PRO A 63 -8.54 5.02 -5.43
CA PRO A 63 -7.09 5.13 -5.56
C PRO A 63 -6.63 4.47 -6.87
N LYS A 64 -5.70 5.13 -7.56
CA LYS A 64 -5.16 4.69 -8.84
C LYS A 64 -3.74 4.13 -8.75
N MET A 65 -3.12 4.24 -7.58
CA MET A 65 -1.70 3.95 -7.42
C MET A 65 -1.42 3.26 -6.08
N ILE A 66 -0.46 2.34 -6.10
CA ILE A 66 0.24 1.87 -4.91
C ILE A 66 1.69 2.39 -4.97
N VAL A 67 2.17 2.98 -3.89
CA VAL A 67 3.56 3.42 -3.73
C VAL A 67 4.25 2.54 -2.68
N ILE A 68 5.29 1.83 -3.11
CA ILE A 68 6.14 1.01 -2.25
C ILE A 68 7.29 1.86 -1.74
N GLN A 69 7.56 1.81 -0.44
CA GLN A 69 8.63 2.56 0.22
C GLN A 69 9.19 1.78 1.40
N ILE A 70 10.11 2.41 2.15
CA ILE A 70 10.61 1.89 3.42
C ILE A 70 10.23 2.80 4.59
N THR A 71 10.27 2.26 5.81
CA THR A 71 10.01 3.02 7.05
C THR A 71 11.13 4.02 7.39
N LYS A 72 12.38 3.75 6.95
CA LYS A 72 13.60 4.43 7.43
C LYS A 72 13.77 4.28 8.95
N SER A 73 13.32 3.16 9.49
CA SER A 73 13.39 2.80 10.90
C SER A 73 14.06 1.44 11.06
N THR A 74 14.67 1.21 12.22
CA THR A 74 15.39 -0.02 12.56
C THR A 74 14.50 -1.12 13.16
N SER A 75 13.25 -0.82 13.49
CA SER A 75 12.27 -1.78 14.02
C SER A 75 10.83 -1.40 13.67
N LEU A 76 9.92 -2.38 13.73
CA LEU A 76 8.46 -2.19 13.62
C LEU A 76 7.94 -1.17 14.64
N THR A 77 8.33 -1.30 15.92
CA THR A 77 7.89 -0.41 16.99
C THR A 77 8.29 1.04 16.71
N ASN A 78 9.55 1.29 16.34
CA ASN A 78 10.04 2.64 16.03
C ASN A 78 9.29 3.26 14.83
N ALA A 79 8.93 2.43 13.85
CA ALA A 79 8.16 2.87 12.70
C ALA A 79 6.72 3.24 13.10
N ILE A 80 6.04 2.40 13.91
CA ILE A 80 4.70 2.69 14.40
C ILE A 80 4.69 3.95 15.26
N GLU A 81 5.63 4.11 16.20
CA GLU A 81 5.77 5.31 17.02
C GLU A 81 6.01 6.58 16.18
N THR A 82 6.74 6.45 15.07
CA THR A 82 6.95 7.57 14.14
C THR A 82 5.65 7.99 13.45
N TYR A 83 4.81 7.03 13.09
CA TYR A 83 3.54 7.29 12.40
C TYR A 83 2.40 7.63 13.34
N ALA A 84 2.42 7.18 14.60
CA ALA A 84 1.31 7.25 15.54
C ALA A 84 0.79 8.67 15.82
N PRO A 85 1.63 9.70 16.07
CA PRO A 85 1.17 11.06 16.30
C PRO A 85 0.43 11.61 15.08
N ALA A 86 -0.76 12.18 15.29
CA ALA A 86 -1.52 12.85 14.24
C ALA A 86 -0.83 14.12 13.73
N GLN A 87 -0.19 14.85 14.65
CA GLN A 87 0.49 16.10 14.38
C GLN A 87 2.00 15.87 14.24
N ILE A 88 2.62 16.52 13.26
CA ILE A 88 4.06 16.47 13.07
C ILE A 88 4.78 17.19 14.21
N ASN A 89 5.92 16.67 14.64
CA ASN A 89 6.76 17.36 15.61
C ASN A 89 7.26 18.68 15.01
N PRO A 90 7.00 19.85 15.63
CA PRO A 90 7.39 21.15 15.10
C PRO A 90 8.91 21.30 14.93
N LYS A 91 9.72 20.56 15.71
CA LYS A 91 11.19 20.53 15.55
C LYS A 91 11.64 19.87 14.24
N LYS A 92 10.75 19.21 13.49
CA LYS A 92 11.02 18.70 12.13
C LYS A 92 10.74 19.79 11.09
N GLU A 93 11.40 20.93 11.23
CA GLU A 93 11.10 22.20 10.52
C GLU A 93 10.93 22.03 9.01
N LYS A 94 11.79 21.23 8.35
CA LYS A 94 11.74 20.95 6.91
C LYS A 94 10.39 20.40 6.42
N TYR A 95 9.66 19.68 7.27
CA TYR A 95 8.38 19.06 6.92
C TYR A 95 7.18 19.74 7.59
N ALA A 96 7.38 20.30 8.78
CA ALA A 96 6.35 21.04 9.52
C ALA A 96 5.90 22.30 8.76
N TYR A 97 6.81 22.95 8.04
CA TYR A 97 6.51 24.11 7.19
C TYR A 97 5.35 23.84 6.20
N TYR A 98 5.25 22.62 5.68
CA TYR A 98 4.29 22.30 4.63
C TYR A 98 2.90 21.92 5.14
N SER A 99 2.81 21.32 6.34
CA SER A 99 1.54 20.89 6.93
C SER A 99 1.78 20.39 8.36
N ASN A 100 0.80 20.65 9.23
CA ASN A 100 0.75 20.12 10.60
C ASN A 100 0.44 18.61 10.67
N LEU A 101 -0.10 18.01 9.61
CA LEU A 101 -0.36 16.58 9.54
C LEU A 101 0.96 15.79 9.56
N ASN A 102 1.09 14.81 10.46
CA ASN A 102 2.26 13.95 10.47
C ASN A 102 2.36 13.08 9.21
N ILE A 103 3.57 12.63 8.89
CA ILE A 103 3.76 11.60 7.87
C ILE A 103 3.03 10.31 8.26
N GLY A 104 2.64 9.51 7.28
CA GLY A 104 1.93 8.26 7.52
C GLY A 104 2.06 7.29 6.36
N THR A 105 1.71 6.03 6.64
CA THR A 105 1.54 5.00 5.62
C THR A 105 0.24 4.23 5.87
N HIS A 106 -0.34 3.64 4.83
CA HIS A 106 -1.52 2.80 4.97
C HIS A 106 -1.16 1.45 5.56
N TYR A 107 -0.14 0.81 4.99
CA TYR A 107 0.34 -0.49 5.44
C TYR A 107 1.83 -0.46 5.76
N LEU A 108 2.22 -1.29 6.72
CA LEU A 108 3.59 -1.54 7.13
C LEU A 108 3.86 -3.05 7.12
N ILE A 109 4.94 -3.48 6.47
CA ILE A 109 5.37 -4.88 6.41
C ILE A 109 6.68 -5.05 7.19
N ASP A 110 6.65 -5.83 8.26
CA ASP A 110 7.82 -6.09 9.11
C ASP A 110 8.84 -7.04 8.45
N LYS A 111 9.95 -7.33 9.14
CA LYS A 111 10.99 -8.26 8.62
C LYS A 111 10.50 -9.69 8.42
N GLU A 112 9.47 -10.11 9.14
CA GLU A 112 8.90 -11.45 9.02
C GLU A 112 7.80 -11.55 7.95
N GLY A 113 7.43 -10.41 7.34
CA GLY A 113 6.39 -10.32 6.33
C GLY A 113 4.99 -10.08 6.91
N GLN A 114 4.85 -9.80 8.20
CA GLN A 114 3.54 -9.49 8.77
C GLN A 114 3.06 -8.13 8.27
N ILE A 115 1.81 -8.10 7.81
CA ILE A 115 1.17 -6.90 7.29
C ILE A 115 0.40 -6.22 8.41
N ASN A 116 0.70 -4.94 8.62
CA ASN A 116 0.08 -4.10 9.64
C ASN A 116 -0.64 -2.92 8.96
N GLU A 117 -1.97 -2.84 9.07
CA GLU A 117 -2.74 -1.68 8.64
C GLU A 117 -2.66 -0.58 9.70
N LEU A 118 -2.13 0.59 9.33
CA LEU A 118 -2.05 1.78 10.20
C LEU A 118 -3.10 2.82 9.82
N ILE A 119 -3.34 3.01 8.52
CA ILE A 119 -4.35 3.92 7.98
C ILE A 119 -5.20 3.13 6.98
N PRO A 120 -6.53 3.06 7.15
CA PRO A 120 -7.40 2.39 6.20
C PRO A 120 -7.19 2.92 4.77
N SER A 121 -7.14 2.02 3.78
CA SER A 121 -6.99 2.38 2.36
C SER A 121 -8.10 3.27 1.75
N THR A 122 -9.06 3.70 2.55
CA THR A 122 -10.13 4.65 2.23
C THR A 122 -9.89 6.05 2.82
N ILE A 123 -8.79 6.26 3.53
CA ILE A 123 -8.37 7.54 4.14
C ILE A 123 -7.01 7.92 3.57
N LYS A 124 -6.83 9.18 3.16
CA LYS A 124 -5.54 9.64 2.63
C LYS A 124 -4.45 9.58 3.70
N ALA A 125 -3.23 9.20 3.30
CA ALA A 125 -2.03 9.30 4.13
C ALA A 125 -1.04 10.32 3.55
N ARG A 126 -0.31 11.05 4.42
CA ARG A 126 0.79 11.92 3.98
C ARG A 126 2.07 11.09 3.80
N SER A 127 2.22 10.48 2.61
CA SER A 127 3.34 9.58 2.29
C SER A 127 4.20 10.10 1.14
N THR A 128 3.58 10.40 0.00
CA THR A 128 4.23 10.82 -1.24
C THR A 128 3.52 12.08 -1.75
N ILE A 129 4.06 13.24 -1.37
CA ILE A 129 3.53 14.54 -1.81
C ILE A 129 3.52 14.58 -3.34
N GLY A 130 2.39 14.98 -3.93
CA GLY A 130 2.14 14.82 -5.37
C GLY A 130 1.04 13.81 -5.67
N TYR A 131 0.96 12.73 -4.87
CA TYR A 131 0.07 11.60 -5.13
C TYR A 131 -0.80 11.17 -3.95
N ASN A 132 -0.68 11.80 -2.77
CA ASN A 132 -1.46 11.40 -1.58
C ASN A 132 -2.98 11.44 -1.78
N HIS A 133 -3.48 12.15 -2.80
CA HIS A 133 -4.89 12.18 -3.17
C HIS A 133 -5.37 10.94 -3.95
N THR A 134 -4.44 10.10 -4.44
CA THR A 134 -4.75 8.98 -5.35
C THR A 134 -3.90 7.73 -5.10
N ALA A 135 -3.06 7.72 -4.05
CA ALA A 135 -2.12 6.64 -3.79
C ALA A 135 -2.33 5.98 -2.41
N ILE A 136 -2.31 4.65 -2.42
CA ILE A 136 -2.11 3.83 -1.22
C ILE A 136 -0.61 3.59 -1.05
N SER A 137 -0.12 3.62 0.17
CA SER A 137 1.31 3.46 0.48
C SER A 137 1.56 2.17 1.26
N ILE A 138 2.63 1.46 0.90
CA ILE A 138 3.11 0.26 1.58
C ILE A 138 4.55 0.51 1.99
N SER A 139 4.81 0.57 3.30
CA SER A 139 6.16 0.74 3.86
C SER A 139 6.72 -0.61 4.31
N ASN A 140 7.86 -1.03 3.77
CA ASN A 140 8.59 -2.17 4.28
C ASN A 140 9.58 -1.73 5.37
N GLU A 141 9.65 -2.44 6.49
CA GLU A 141 10.58 -2.15 7.57
C GLU A 141 12.03 -2.29 7.07
N ALA A 142 12.75 -1.16 7.05
CA ALA A 142 14.18 -1.09 6.69
C ALA A 142 14.75 0.29 7.00
N TYR A 143 16.06 0.34 7.25
CA TYR A 143 16.86 1.56 7.31
C TYR A 143 17.73 1.63 6.04
N GLU A 144 17.66 2.74 5.29
CA GLU A 144 18.47 2.95 4.06
C GLU A 144 18.47 1.79 3.05
N ASN A 145 17.31 1.18 2.81
CA ASN A 145 17.10 -0.04 1.99
C ASN A 145 17.81 -1.31 2.50
N GLN A 146 18.55 -1.24 3.60
CA GLN A 146 19.21 -2.40 4.19
C GLN A 146 18.19 -3.36 4.79
N GLY A 147 18.39 -4.65 4.50
CA GLY A 147 17.61 -5.73 5.07
C GLY A 147 16.22 -5.95 4.46
N LEU A 148 15.91 -5.40 3.27
CA LEU A 148 14.72 -5.81 2.52
C LEU A 148 14.87 -7.26 2.06
N ASN A 149 13.95 -8.13 2.48
CA ASN A 149 14.09 -9.58 2.30
C ASN A 149 12.99 -10.23 1.43
N PHE A 150 13.07 -11.55 1.24
CA PHE A 150 12.09 -12.30 0.45
C PHE A 150 10.69 -12.33 1.07
N LYS A 151 10.57 -12.47 2.39
CA LYS A 151 9.26 -12.49 3.08
C LYS A 151 8.53 -11.17 2.89
N GLN A 152 9.27 -10.06 2.96
CA GLN A 152 8.77 -8.71 2.68
C GLN A 152 8.31 -8.54 1.23
N ALA A 153 9.10 -9.00 0.26
CA ALA A 153 8.72 -8.96 -1.15
C ALA A 153 7.43 -9.77 -1.42
N LYS A 154 7.37 -11.01 -0.92
CA LYS A 154 6.18 -11.87 -1.04
C LYS A 154 4.94 -11.21 -0.44
N SER A 155 5.04 -10.71 0.79
CA SER A 155 3.92 -10.08 1.49
C SER A 155 3.50 -8.77 0.84
N THR A 156 4.44 -8.03 0.25
CA THR A 156 4.14 -6.85 -0.57
C THR A 156 3.29 -7.23 -1.80
N VAL A 157 3.63 -8.32 -2.50
CA VAL A 157 2.88 -8.80 -3.67
C VAL A 157 1.49 -9.31 -3.27
N ASP A 158 1.40 -10.09 -2.19
CA ASP A 158 0.14 -10.59 -1.64
C ASP A 158 -0.79 -9.39 -1.29
N LEU A 159 -0.23 -8.35 -0.66
CA LEU A 159 -0.95 -7.12 -0.34
C LEU A 159 -1.36 -6.32 -1.58
N ILE A 160 -0.50 -6.20 -2.59
CA ILE A 160 -0.84 -5.55 -3.87
C ILE A 160 -2.05 -6.24 -4.50
N ASN A 161 -2.06 -7.57 -4.56
CA ASN A 161 -3.16 -8.34 -5.13
C ASN A 161 -4.47 -8.16 -4.35
N TYR A 162 -4.39 -8.18 -3.01
CA TYR A 162 -5.53 -7.87 -2.15
C TYR A 162 -6.07 -6.46 -2.42
N LEU A 163 -5.19 -5.45 -2.47
CA LEU A 163 -5.59 -4.06 -2.68
C LEU A 163 -6.19 -3.80 -4.06
N LYS A 164 -5.69 -4.46 -5.10
CA LYS A 164 -6.26 -4.36 -6.45
C LYS A 164 -7.65 -4.98 -6.54
N THR A 165 -7.87 -6.08 -5.81
CA THR A 165 -9.20 -6.68 -5.68
C THR A 165 -10.15 -5.75 -4.93
N LYS A 166 -9.68 -5.14 -3.84
CA LYS A 166 -10.44 -4.19 -3.02
C LYS A 166 -10.70 -2.86 -3.72
N HIS A 167 -9.77 -2.40 -4.54
CA HIS A 167 -9.78 -1.13 -5.27
C HIS A 167 -9.45 -1.35 -6.75
N PRO A 168 -10.43 -1.77 -7.59
CA PRO A 168 -10.21 -2.07 -9.00
C PRO A 168 -9.73 -0.88 -9.85
N SER A 169 -9.77 0.35 -9.32
CA SER A 169 -9.25 1.55 -9.96
C SER A 169 -7.72 1.66 -9.99
N ILE A 170 -6.99 0.78 -9.30
CA ILE A 170 -5.53 0.82 -9.23
C ILE A 170 -4.92 0.49 -10.60
N GLU A 171 -4.31 1.50 -11.21
CA GLU A 171 -3.64 1.44 -12.52
C GLU A 171 -2.12 1.25 -12.38
N PHE A 172 -1.51 1.70 -11.28
CA PHE A 172 -0.05 1.77 -11.13
C PHE A 172 0.47 1.17 -9.82
N VAL A 173 1.62 0.51 -9.88
CA VAL A 173 2.45 0.14 -8.72
C VAL A 173 3.87 0.66 -8.96
N ILE A 174 4.34 1.55 -8.09
CA ILE A 174 5.64 2.20 -8.24
C ILE A 174 6.44 2.15 -6.95
N GLY A 175 7.76 2.19 -7.05
CA GLY A 175 8.65 2.49 -5.94
C GLY A 175 8.69 3.99 -5.67
N HIS A 176 8.94 4.39 -4.41
CA HIS A 176 9.02 5.80 -4.04
C HIS A 176 10.11 6.57 -4.80
N HIS A 177 11.19 5.92 -5.24
CA HIS A 177 12.23 6.51 -6.11
C HIS A 177 11.74 6.85 -7.53
N GLU A 178 10.66 6.22 -7.99
CA GLU A 178 10.13 6.39 -9.35
C GLU A 178 9.08 7.53 -9.43
N TYR A 179 8.57 8.02 -8.30
CA TYR A 179 7.40 8.91 -8.25
C TYR A 179 7.54 10.19 -9.08
N ASN A 180 8.73 10.79 -9.11
CA ASN A 180 8.99 12.06 -9.79
C ASN A 180 9.57 11.87 -11.22
N HIS A 181 9.54 10.65 -11.76
CA HIS A 181 10.05 10.38 -13.08
C HIS A 181 9.05 10.84 -14.16
N LYS A 182 9.22 12.06 -14.67
CA LYS A 182 8.24 12.77 -15.54
C LYS A 182 7.83 12.04 -16.83
N ARG A 183 8.68 11.14 -17.34
CA ARG A 183 8.39 10.37 -18.56
C ARG A 183 7.52 9.13 -18.30
N MET A 184 7.29 8.77 -17.04
CA MET A 184 6.50 7.60 -16.71
C MET A 184 5.00 7.92 -16.76
N PRO A 185 4.14 7.01 -17.26
CA PRO A 185 2.71 7.25 -17.43
C PRO A 185 1.97 7.66 -16.16
N HIS A 186 2.44 7.25 -14.98
CA HIS A 186 1.83 7.63 -13.71
C HIS A 186 1.98 9.12 -13.40
N PHE A 187 2.96 9.80 -14.00
CA PHE A 187 3.20 11.23 -13.77
C PHE A 187 2.03 12.12 -14.22
N LYS A 188 1.13 11.60 -15.09
CA LYS A 188 -0.16 12.25 -15.41
C LYS A 188 -1.03 12.51 -14.17
N LEU A 189 -0.82 11.76 -13.09
CA LEU A 189 -1.54 11.89 -11.82
C LEU A 189 -0.83 12.84 -10.84
N TYR A 190 0.35 13.36 -11.17
CA TYR A 190 1.11 14.22 -10.27
C TYR A 190 0.39 15.55 -10.07
N HIS A 191 0.13 15.91 -8.82
CA HIS A 191 -0.46 17.19 -8.48
C HIS A 191 0.31 17.85 -7.33
N ASN A 192 0.97 18.97 -7.62
CA ASN A 192 1.64 19.79 -6.61
C ASN A 192 1.16 21.24 -6.77
N PRO A 193 0.38 21.77 -5.82
CA PRO A 193 -0.18 23.11 -5.95
C PRO A 193 0.81 24.20 -5.54
N ASN A 194 1.99 23.85 -5.00
CA ASN A 194 2.94 24.84 -4.52
C ASN A 194 4.34 24.55 -5.10
N GLU A 195 4.76 25.39 -6.04
CA GLU A 195 6.06 25.29 -6.72
C GLU A 195 7.25 25.39 -5.75
N THR A 196 7.05 25.94 -4.54
CA THR A 196 8.10 25.96 -3.50
C THR A 196 8.36 24.55 -2.92
N ILE A 197 7.40 23.64 -3.05
CA ILE A 197 7.53 22.24 -2.61
C ILE A 197 8.28 21.49 -3.69
N LYS A 198 9.61 21.48 -3.59
CA LYS A 198 10.46 20.76 -4.53
C LYS A 198 10.35 19.25 -4.27
N PRO A 199 10.15 18.43 -5.33
CA PRO A 199 10.26 16.98 -5.21
C PRO A 199 11.60 16.59 -4.57
N ILE A 200 11.53 15.74 -3.55
CA ILE A 200 12.71 15.17 -2.90
C ILE A 200 13.12 13.93 -3.67
N ILE A 201 14.40 13.82 -4.05
CA ILE A 201 14.94 12.60 -4.64
C ILE A 201 14.86 11.48 -3.59
N GLN A 202 14.21 10.38 -3.93
CA GLN A 202 14.13 9.19 -3.09
C GLN A 202 14.94 8.09 -3.76
N ILE A 203 15.63 7.29 -2.95
CA ILE A 203 16.37 6.10 -3.39
C ILE A 203 15.69 4.78 -2.98
N ASN A 204 14.60 4.87 -2.21
CA ASN A 204 13.89 3.72 -1.66
C ASN A 204 12.67 3.34 -2.53
N PRO A 205 12.23 2.07 -2.50
CA PRO A 205 12.86 0.91 -1.84
C PRO A 205 14.06 0.34 -2.62
N GLY A 206 14.44 1.00 -3.73
CA GLY A 206 15.54 0.59 -4.60
C GLY A 206 15.08 -0.28 -5.76
N TRP A 207 15.83 -0.22 -6.87
CA TRP A 207 15.53 -0.93 -8.11
C TRP A 207 15.49 -2.46 -7.93
N SER A 208 16.43 -3.03 -7.18
CA SER A 208 16.50 -4.48 -6.96
C SER A 208 15.26 -5.03 -6.25
N PHE A 209 14.71 -4.30 -5.27
CA PHE A 209 13.51 -4.72 -4.57
C PHE A 209 12.27 -4.61 -5.45
N MET A 210 12.14 -3.52 -6.21
CA MET A 210 11.04 -3.37 -7.18
C MET A 210 11.10 -4.43 -8.28
N LYS A 211 12.29 -4.75 -8.80
CA LYS A 211 12.48 -5.84 -9.76
C LYS A 211 11.97 -7.18 -9.21
N LYS A 212 12.28 -7.47 -7.94
CA LYS A 212 11.83 -8.70 -7.26
C LYS A 212 10.31 -8.76 -7.10
N ILE A 213 9.67 -7.64 -6.75
CA ILE A 213 8.20 -7.53 -6.66
C ILE A 213 7.58 -7.79 -8.04
N ARG A 214 8.06 -7.10 -9.08
CA ARG A 214 7.57 -7.21 -10.47
C ARG A 214 7.64 -8.64 -11.00
N LEU A 215 8.78 -9.31 -10.79
CA LEU A 215 8.95 -10.73 -11.17
C LEU A 215 7.99 -11.69 -10.46
N MET A 216 7.44 -11.31 -9.31
CA MET A 216 6.47 -12.12 -8.55
C MET A 216 5.01 -11.75 -8.84
N MET A 217 4.77 -10.60 -9.46
CA MET A 217 3.44 -10.13 -9.83
C MET A 217 2.95 -10.83 -11.10
N ASP A 218 1.63 -10.84 -11.31
CA ASP A 218 1.02 -11.42 -12.51
C ASP A 218 1.53 -10.69 -13.77
N PRO A 219 2.13 -11.41 -14.74
CA PRO A 219 2.67 -10.82 -15.97
C PRO A 219 1.61 -10.16 -16.86
N ASN A 220 0.32 -10.44 -16.65
CA ASN A 220 -0.77 -9.77 -17.38
C ASN A 220 -1.08 -8.38 -16.84
N TYR A 221 -0.49 -7.99 -15.71
CA TYR A 221 -0.59 -6.61 -15.27
C TYR A 221 0.20 -5.72 -16.24
N LYS A 222 -0.30 -4.49 -16.48
CA LYS A 222 0.49 -3.42 -17.09
C LYS A 222 1.58 -3.00 -16.11
N GLU A 223 2.51 -3.90 -15.85
CA GLU A 223 3.82 -3.51 -15.43
C GLU A 223 4.41 -2.75 -16.59
N LEU A 224 4.75 -1.51 -16.31
CA LEU A 224 5.77 -0.87 -17.09
C LEU A 224 7.02 -1.70 -16.80
N ASN A 225 7.37 -2.60 -17.72
CA ASN A 225 8.71 -3.16 -17.77
C ASN A 225 9.64 -1.98 -17.99
N PHE A 226 10.40 -1.64 -16.95
CA PHE A 226 11.34 -0.54 -16.99
C PHE A 226 12.72 -1.15 -17.22
N ASP A 227 13.10 -1.28 -18.48
CA ASP A 227 14.51 -1.42 -18.89
C ASP A 227 15.24 -0.08 -18.70
#